data_AF-A0A396JR39-F1
#
_entry.id   AF-A0A396JR39-F1
#
_cell.length_a   1.000
_cell.length_b   1.000
_cell.length_c   1.000
_cell.angle_alpha   90.00
_cell.angle_beta   90.00
_cell.angle_gamma   90.00
#
_symmetry.space_group_name_H-M   'P 1'
#
loop_
_entity.id
_entity.type
_entity.pdbx_description
1 polymer ?
#
loop_
_entity_poly.entity_id
_entity_poly.type
_entity_poly.pdbx_seq_one_letter_code
_entity_poly.pdbx_strand_id
1 'polypeptide(L)'
;MESLMISEPNLLDCCKCFEPLTIPIFQCDNGHIVCSTCCTKLKNKCHECSLHISSKRCKAIENLLLSIKMSCSNAKHGCKEKISYTDRKHEEECVYVLCYCPLSGCDFAASSEVLSNHFRHKHGDSIIKFSYGYSFTVSLKSNDEIIVLQEENDGLRIAY
;
A
#
# COMPACT_ATOMS: atom_id res chain seq x y z
N MET A 1 -1.27 -27.91 -13.28
CA MET A 1 0.01 -27.23 -13.03
C MET A 1 0.01 -26.86 -11.56
N GLU A 2 0.91 -27.46 -10.77
CA GLU A 2 0.99 -27.22 -9.32
C GLU A 2 1.42 -25.78 -9.04
N SER A 3 0.81 -25.16 -8.02
CA SER A 3 1.20 -23.83 -7.56
C SER A 3 2.49 -23.95 -6.76
N LEU A 4 3.57 -23.30 -7.21
CA LEU A 4 4.76 -23.10 -6.38
C LEU A 4 4.37 -22.22 -5.18
N MET A 5 4.46 -22.78 -3.99
CA MET A 5 4.26 -22.07 -2.72
C MET A 5 5.65 -21.75 -2.17
N ILE A 6 5.98 -20.47 -2.06
CA ILE A 6 7.20 -20.04 -1.37
C ILE A 6 6.86 -20.03 0.13
N SER A 7 7.41 -20.99 0.88
CA SER A 7 7.16 -21.14 2.32
C SER A 7 7.95 -20.15 3.18
N GLU A 8 9.04 -19.60 2.66
CA GLU A 8 9.89 -18.65 3.36
C GLU A 8 9.66 -17.22 2.84
N PRO A 9 9.01 -16.35 3.62
CA PRO A 9 8.60 -15.01 3.17
C PRO A 9 9.78 -14.10 2.82
N ASN A 10 10.95 -14.33 3.45
CA ASN A 10 12.09 -13.42 3.37
C ASN A 10 13.12 -13.81 2.30
N LEU A 11 12.84 -14.85 1.48
CA LEU A 11 13.72 -15.26 0.38
C LEU A 11 13.91 -14.17 -0.68
N LEU A 12 12.96 -13.26 -0.76
CA LEU A 12 12.94 -12.15 -1.73
C LEU A 12 13.27 -10.81 -1.07
N ASP A 13 13.90 -10.84 0.11
CA ASP A 13 14.36 -9.64 0.80
C ASP A 13 15.84 -9.38 0.53
N CYS A 14 16.22 -8.10 0.56
CA CYS A 14 17.61 -7.70 0.46
C CYS A 14 18.38 -8.17 1.71
N CYS A 15 19.51 -8.84 1.52
CA CYS A 15 20.32 -9.34 2.65
C CYS A 15 20.88 -8.23 3.56
N LYS A 16 20.84 -6.96 3.13
CA LYS A 16 21.35 -5.83 3.91
C LYS A 16 20.29 -5.06 4.70
N CYS A 17 19.17 -4.74 4.05
CA CYS A 17 18.12 -3.91 4.66
C CYS A 17 16.90 -4.72 5.09
N PHE A 18 16.82 -6.00 4.72
CA PHE A 18 15.68 -6.88 5.02
C PHE A 18 14.34 -6.35 4.49
N GLU A 19 14.41 -5.49 3.46
CA GLU A 19 13.24 -5.00 2.76
C GLU A 19 13.00 -5.84 1.49
N PRO A 20 11.74 -5.98 1.05
CA PRO A 20 11.39 -6.65 -0.19
C PRO A 20 12.19 -6.11 -1.38
N LEU A 21 12.75 -7.02 -2.18
CA LEU A 21 13.58 -6.65 -3.33
C LEU A 21 12.77 -5.89 -4.38
N THR A 22 13.35 -4.82 -4.90
CA THR A 22 12.85 -4.11 -6.08
C THR A 22 13.87 -4.16 -7.20
N ILE A 23 13.37 -4.20 -8.44
CA ILE A 23 14.21 -4.19 -9.63
C ILE A 23 14.82 -2.77 -9.78
N PRO A 24 16.14 -2.63 -9.99
CA PRO A 24 17.13 -3.66 -10.32
C PRO A 24 17.78 -4.36 -9.11
N ILE A 25 18.16 -5.63 -9.32
CA ILE A 25 18.69 -6.53 -8.28
C ILE A 25 20.12 -6.94 -8.61
N PHE A 26 20.99 -7.00 -7.60
CA PHE A 26 22.40 -7.35 -7.73
C PHE A 26 22.76 -8.54 -6.85
N GLN A 27 23.85 -9.22 -7.20
CA GLN A 27 24.32 -10.41 -6.52
C GLN A 27 25.82 -10.32 -6.27
N CYS A 28 26.26 -10.73 -5.08
CA CYS A 28 27.69 -10.88 -4.79
C CYS A 28 28.24 -12.21 -5.31
N ASP A 29 29.57 -12.35 -5.34
CA ASP A 29 30.23 -13.56 -5.86
C ASP A 29 29.88 -14.84 -5.07
N ASN A 30 29.40 -14.72 -3.83
CA ASN A 30 28.89 -15.84 -3.01
C ASN A 30 27.38 -16.09 -3.16
N GLY A 31 26.68 -15.33 -4.01
CA GLY A 31 25.26 -15.54 -4.28
C GLY A 31 24.28 -14.70 -3.46
N HIS A 32 24.70 -13.96 -2.43
CA HIS A 32 23.80 -13.07 -1.66
C HIS A 32 23.20 -11.98 -2.55
N ILE A 33 21.90 -11.76 -2.40
CA ILE A 33 21.11 -10.83 -3.21
C ILE A 33 20.94 -9.49 -2.49
N VAL A 34 21.15 -8.40 -3.22
CA VAL A 34 21.15 -7.03 -2.70
C VAL A 34 20.31 -6.14 -3.61
N CYS A 35 19.47 -5.27 -3.02
CA CYS A 35 18.73 -4.27 -3.78
C CYS A 35 19.64 -3.15 -4.31
N SER A 36 19.19 -2.45 -5.34
CA SER A 36 19.95 -1.35 -5.99
C SER A 36 20.48 -0.31 -5.00
N THR A 37 19.63 0.16 -4.08
CA THR A 37 20.00 1.19 -3.11
C THR A 37 21.08 0.72 -2.14
N CYS A 38 20.99 -0.53 -1.67
CA CYS A 38 22.01 -1.12 -0.79
C CYS A 38 23.31 -1.40 -1.53
N CYS A 39 23.27 -1.82 -2.79
CA CYS A 39 24.45 -2.02 -3.61
C CYS A 39 25.32 -0.74 -3.67
N THR A 40 24.68 0.41 -3.93
CA THR A 40 25.37 1.72 -3.94
C THR A 40 25.93 2.09 -2.56
N LYS A 41 25.14 1.93 -1.49
CA LYS A 41 25.59 2.24 -0.11
C LYS A 41 26.77 1.39 0.35
N LEU A 42 26.79 0.12 -0.08
CA LEU A 42 27.83 -0.85 0.26
C LEU A 42 29.10 -0.73 -0.59
N LYS A 43 29.15 0.20 -1.55
CA LYS A 43 30.31 0.40 -2.46
C LYS A 43 30.78 -0.92 -3.10
N ASN A 44 29.81 -1.71 -3.57
CA ASN A 44 30.03 -3.02 -4.20
C ASN A 44 30.70 -4.07 -3.29
N LYS A 45 30.53 -4.01 -1.97
CA LYS A 45 31.03 -5.02 -1.03
C LYS A 45 29.90 -5.62 -0.20
N CYS A 46 29.70 -6.94 -0.29
CA CYS A 46 28.62 -7.64 0.39
C CYS A 46 28.70 -7.48 1.91
N HIS A 47 27.56 -7.24 2.55
CA HIS A 47 27.46 -7.13 4.01
C HIS A 47 27.74 -8.45 4.71
N GLU A 48 27.21 -9.55 4.18
CA GLU A 48 27.24 -10.87 4.80
C GLU A 48 28.61 -11.54 4.69
N CYS A 49 29.24 -11.48 3.52
CA CYS A 49 30.48 -12.23 3.25
C CYS A 49 31.68 -11.37 2.84
N SER A 50 31.54 -10.04 2.77
CA SER A 50 32.60 -9.12 2.34
C SER A 50 33.13 -9.32 0.91
N LEU A 51 32.56 -10.21 0.11
CA LEU A 51 32.90 -10.39 -1.31
C LEU A 51 32.33 -9.27 -2.18
N HIS A 52 32.86 -9.15 -3.40
CA HIS A 52 32.44 -8.13 -4.35
C HIS A 52 30.98 -8.36 -4.80
N ILE A 53 30.23 -7.26 -4.92
CA ILE A 53 28.88 -7.24 -5.51
C ILE A 53 29.04 -6.92 -6.99
N SER A 54 28.61 -7.83 -7.85
CA SER A 54 28.70 -7.63 -9.29
C SER A 54 27.92 -6.40 -9.72
N SER A 55 28.47 -5.62 -10.66
CA SER A 55 27.71 -4.56 -11.35
C SER A 55 26.68 -5.13 -12.31
N LYS A 56 26.72 -6.44 -12.59
CA LYS A 56 25.71 -7.12 -13.40
C LYS A 56 24.44 -7.36 -12.58
N ARG A 57 23.30 -7.10 -13.22
CA ARG A 57 21.99 -7.36 -12.63
C ARG A 57 21.68 -8.86 -12.62
N CYS A 58 21.07 -9.33 -11.53
CA CYS A 58 20.60 -10.70 -11.40
C CYS A 58 19.26 -10.88 -12.14
N LYS A 59 19.32 -11.00 -13.47
CA LYS A 59 18.15 -11.09 -14.34
C LYS A 59 17.22 -12.27 -14.03
N ALA A 60 17.77 -13.38 -13.53
CA ALA A 60 16.98 -14.54 -13.11
C ALA A 60 16.00 -14.19 -11.99
N ILE A 61 16.48 -13.51 -10.93
CA ILE A 61 15.63 -13.07 -9.82
C ILE A 61 14.67 -11.96 -10.27
N GLU A 62 15.12 -11.01 -11.09
CA GLU A 62 14.22 -9.99 -11.66
C GLU A 62 13.05 -10.62 -12.42
N ASN A 63 13.30 -11.62 -13.27
CA ASN A 63 12.26 -12.32 -14.02
C ASN A 63 11.36 -13.15 -13.10
N LEU A 64 11.92 -13.77 -12.05
CA LEU A 64 11.14 -14.46 -11.03
C LEU A 64 10.14 -13.49 -10.38
N LEU A 65 10.61 -12.32 -9.91
CA LEU A 65 9.72 -11.31 -9.30
C LEU A 65 8.61 -10.86 -10.24
N LEU A 66 8.91 -10.64 -11.53
CA LEU A 66 7.90 -10.27 -12.52
C LEU A 66 6.86 -11.36 -12.76
N SER A 67 7.19 -12.64 -12.51
CA SER A 67 6.27 -13.77 -12.66
C SER A 67 5.39 -14.01 -11.44
N ILE A 68 5.77 -13.48 -10.27
CA ILE A 68 5.05 -13.72 -9.01
C ILE A 68 3.77 -12.89 -8.99
N LYS A 69 2.65 -13.60 -8.81
CA LYS A 69 1.35 -13.02 -8.48
C LYS A 69 0.99 -13.38 -7.05
N MET A 70 0.57 -12.39 -6.28
CA MET A 70 0.15 -12.57 -4.90
C MET A 70 -1.26 -12.03 -4.68
N SER A 71 -1.91 -12.50 -3.61
CA SER A 71 -3.21 -11.93 -3.23
C SER A 71 -3.02 -10.47 -2.81
N CYS A 72 -4.00 -9.63 -3.13
CA CYS A 72 -4.09 -8.28 -2.56
C CYS A 72 -4.07 -8.35 -1.01
N SER A 73 -3.40 -7.40 -0.36
CA SER A 73 -3.42 -7.24 1.11
C SER A 73 -4.85 -7.13 1.68
N ASN A 74 -5.79 -6.60 0.90
CA ASN A 74 -7.21 -6.50 1.26
C ASN A 74 -8.01 -7.79 0.97
N ALA A 75 -7.35 -8.93 0.70
CA ALA A 75 -8.05 -10.19 0.47
C ALA A 75 -8.90 -10.64 1.66
N LYS A 76 -8.45 -10.34 2.89
CA LYS A 76 -9.23 -10.55 4.12
C LYS A 76 -10.52 -9.73 4.18
N HIS A 77 -10.61 -8.66 3.38
CA HIS A 77 -11.78 -7.79 3.25
C HIS A 77 -12.63 -8.11 2.02
N GLY A 78 -12.30 -9.15 1.26
CA GLY A 78 -13.09 -9.62 0.12
C GLY A 78 -12.45 -9.38 -1.25
N CYS A 79 -11.28 -8.73 -1.32
CA CYS A 79 -10.56 -8.60 -2.58
C CYS A 79 -10.09 -9.97 -3.10
N LYS A 80 -10.50 -10.33 -4.32
CA LYS A 80 -10.08 -11.59 -4.96
C LYS A 80 -8.96 -11.40 -5.98
N GLU A 81 -8.52 -10.17 -6.18
CA GLU A 81 -7.51 -9.84 -7.19
C GLU A 81 -6.13 -10.42 -6.83
N LYS A 82 -5.44 -10.83 -7.89
CA LYS A 82 -4.04 -11.26 -7.83
C LYS A 82 -3.17 -10.18 -8.43
N ILE A 83 -2.35 -9.56 -7.58
CA ILE A 83 -1.47 -8.44 -7.93
C ILE A 83 -0.07 -8.92 -8.25
N SER A 84 0.63 -8.18 -9.10
CA SER A 84 2.06 -8.41 -9.35
C SER A 84 2.88 -8.14 -8.08
N TYR A 85 3.97 -8.87 -7.89
CA TYR A 85 4.93 -8.57 -6.82
C TYR A 85 5.55 -7.18 -6.98
N THR A 86 5.86 -6.78 -8.22
CA THR A 86 6.58 -5.52 -8.50
C THR A 86 5.69 -4.31 -8.75
N ASP A 87 4.38 -4.52 -8.99
CA ASP A 87 3.42 -3.46 -9.25
C ASP A 87 2.26 -3.56 -8.25
N ARG A 88 2.23 -2.59 -7.32
CA ARG A 88 1.28 -2.52 -6.21
C ARG A 88 0.18 -1.49 -6.43
N LYS A 89 0.05 -0.88 -7.61
CA LYS A 89 -0.98 0.15 -7.90
C LYS A 89 -2.40 -0.28 -7.50
N HIS A 90 -2.73 -1.56 -7.71
CA HIS A 90 -4.03 -2.09 -7.29
C HIS A 90 -4.29 -1.88 -5.79
N GLU A 91 -3.28 -1.98 -4.92
CA GLU A 91 -3.48 -1.83 -3.48
C GLU A 91 -3.84 -0.38 -3.10
N GLU A 92 -3.31 0.60 -3.83
CA GLU A 92 -3.63 2.03 -3.66
C GLU A 92 -5.05 2.36 -4.14
N GLU A 93 -5.55 1.64 -5.15
CA GLU A 93 -6.87 1.84 -5.76
C GLU A 93 -7.91 0.79 -5.32
N CYS A 94 -7.55 -0.07 -4.36
CA CYS A 94 -8.36 -1.22 -4.01
C CYS A 94 -9.67 -0.78 -3.34
N VAL A 95 -10.82 -1.10 -3.94
CA VAL A 95 -12.14 -0.77 -3.35
C VAL A 95 -12.41 -1.44 -2.00
N TYR A 96 -11.65 -2.49 -1.68
CA TYR A 96 -11.72 -3.21 -0.40
C TYR A 96 -10.74 -2.68 0.65
N VAL A 97 -10.00 -1.60 0.34
CA VAL A 97 -9.16 -0.91 1.32
C VAL A 97 -10.03 -0.41 2.47
N LEU A 98 -9.50 -0.49 3.68
CA LEU A 98 -10.16 0.11 4.84
C LEU A 98 -9.94 1.63 4.81
N CYS A 99 -11.02 2.36 5.00
CA CYS A 99 -11.01 3.79 5.23
C CYS A 99 -11.09 4.05 6.74
N TYR A 100 -10.28 4.99 7.23
CA TYR A 100 -10.29 5.42 8.62
C TYR A 100 -11.23 6.60 8.80
N CYS A 101 -11.88 6.67 9.96
CA CYS A 101 -12.64 7.85 10.35
C CYS A 101 -11.71 9.06 10.41
N PRO A 102 -12.01 10.16 9.71
CA PRO A 102 -11.12 11.30 9.69
C PRO A 102 -11.18 12.10 11.00
N LEU A 103 -12.19 11.91 11.85
CA LEU A 103 -12.30 12.70 13.08
C LEU A 103 -11.28 12.28 14.14
N SER A 104 -10.57 13.27 14.66
CA SER A 104 -9.60 13.11 15.74
C SER A 104 -10.25 12.42 16.96
N GLY A 105 -9.61 11.37 17.45
CA GLY A 105 -10.11 10.56 18.56
C GLY A 105 -11.10 9.44 18.19
N CYS A 106 -11.37 9.20 16.89
CA CYS A 106 -12.16 8.07 16.42
C CYS A 106 -11.32 7.09 15.59
N ASP A 107 -10.94 5.96 16.18
CA ASP A 107 -10.12 4.92 15.53
C ASP A 107 -10.94 3.96 14.64
N PHE A 108 -12.16 4.34 14.27
CA PHE A 108 -13.03 3.47 13.48
C PHE A 108 -12.48 3.29 12.06
N ALA A 109 -12.35 2.04 11.61
CA ALA A 109 -11.90 1.71 10.26
C ALA A 109 -12.79 0.63 9.63
N ALA A 110 -13.29 0.88 8.44
CA ALA A 110 -14.15 -0.05 7.72
C ALA A 110 -14.11 0.21 6.20
N SER A 111 -14.88 -0.53 5.40
CA SER A 111 -15.11 -0.14 4.01
C SER A 111 -15.76 1.24 3.93
N SER A 112 -15.61 1.93 2.80
CA SER A 112 -16.19 3.26 2.57
C SER A 112 -17.69 3.33 2.90
N GLU A 113 -18.48 2.31 2.52
CA GLU A 113 -19.91 2.23 2.81
C GLU A 113 -20.21 2.15 4.32
N VAL A 114 -19.49 1.29 5.03
CA VAL A 114 -19.68 1.13 6.49
C VAL A 114 -19.18 2.36 7.23
N LEU A 115 -18.10 2.98 6.77
CA LEU A 115 -17.59 4.23 7.33
C LEU A 115 -18.60 5.38 7.16
N SER A 116 -19.23 5.49 5.99
CA SER A 116 -20.32 6.44 5.75
C SER A 116 -21.47 6.26 6.75
N ASN A 117 -21.88 5.01 6.98
CA ASN A 117 -22.93 4.72 7.95
C ASN A 117 -22.49 5.05 9.39
N HIS A 118 -21.26 4.70 9.77
CA HIS A 118 -20.68 5.06 11.06
C HIS A 118 -20.71 6.57 11.28
N PHE A 119 -20.26 7.35 10.30
CA PHE A 119 -20.17 8.80 10.40
C PHE A 119 -21.55 9.44 10.61
N ARG A 120 -22.57 8.98 9.86
CA ARG A 120 -23.96 9.44 10.02
C ARG A 120 -24.53 9.21 11.43
N HIS A 121 -24.18 8.08 12.06
CA HIS A 121 -24.75 7.67 13.34
C HIS A 121 -23.96 8.14 14.55
N LYS A 122 -22.63 8.30 14.42
CA LYS A 122 -21.72 8.65 15.52
C LYS A 122 -21.22 10.09 15.46
N HIS A 123 -21.24 10.69 14.28
CA HIS A 123 -20.67 12.01 14.00
C HIS A 123 -21.59 12.88 13.13
N GLY A 124 -22.90 12.62 13.16
CA GLY A 124 -23.89 13.31 12.32
C GLY A 124 -23.88 14.83 12.48
N ASP A 125 -23.57 15.33 13.68
CA ASP A 125 -23.47 16.77 13.99
C ASP A 125 -22.25 17.45 13.34
N SER A 126 -21.27 16.66 12.88
CA SER A 126 -20.05 17.14 12.21
C SER A 126 -20.14 17.09 10.68
N ILE A 127 -21.31 16.76 10.12
CA ILE A 127 -21.55 16.65 8.69
C ILE A 127 -22.20 17.92 8.15
N ILE A 128 -21.59 18.51 7.12
CA ILE A 128 -22.25 19.52 6.31
C ILE A 128 -22.87 18.84 5.09
N LYS A 129 -24.20 18.92 4.98
CA LYS A 129 -24.93 18.35 3.86
C LYS A 129 -24.93 19.31 2.67
N PHE A 130 -24.83 18.76 1.47
CA PHE A 130 -24.96 19.51 0.23
C PHE A 130 -25.75 18.72 -0.82
N SER A 131 -26.19 19.41 -1.86
CA SER A 131 -26.89 18.81 -3.00
C SER A 131 -26.14 19.16 -4.29
N TYR A 132 -25.93 18.17 -5.17
CA TYR A 132 -25.28 18.42 -6.47
C TYR A 132 -26.04 19.46 -7.30
N GLY A 133 -25.31 20.35 -7.96
CA GLY A 133 -25.88 21.42 -8.79
C GLY A 133 -26.24 22.71 -8.02
N TYR A 134 -26.02 22.74 -6.71
CA TYR A 134 -26.29 23.90 -5.87
C TYR A 134 -24.99 24.42 -5.24
N SER A 135 -24.87 25.74 -5.12
CA SER A 135 -23.80 26.37 -4.35
C SER A 135 -24.19 26.43 -2.86
N PHE A 136 -23.19 26.26 -2.00
CA PHE A 136 -23.32 26.39 -0.56
C PHE A 136 -22.06 27.04 0.02
N THR A 137 -22.15 27.57 1.23
CA THR A 137 -21.02 28.22 1.90
C THR A 137 -20.57 27.36 3.08
N VAL A 138 -19.28 27.04 3.10
CA VAL A 138 -18.61 26.38 4.23
C VAL A 138 -17.83 27.43 5.00
N SER A 139 -18.02 27.49 6.32
CA SER A 139 -17.26 28.39 7.19
C SER A 139 -16.29 27.55 8.04
N LEU A 140 -14.99 27.79 7.88
CA LEU A 140 -13.95 27.15 8.68
C LEU A 140 -13.55 28.06 9.83
N LYS A 141 -13.52 27.53 11.05
CA LYS A 141 -12.91 28.19 12.21
C LYS A 141 -11.44 27.80 12.30
N SER A 142 -10.64 28.63 12.98
CA SER A 142 -9.21 28.39 13.18
C SER A 142 -8.87 27.07 13.90
N ASN A 143 -9.85 26.44 14.56
CA ASN A 143 -9.68 25.19 15.29
C ASN A 143 -10.29 23.97 14.56
N ASP A 144 -10.87 24.17 13.37
CA ASP A 144 -11.45 23.07 12.61
C ASP A 144 -10.31 22.38 11.83
N GLU A 145 -9.92 21.18 12.26
CA GLU A 145 -8.88 20.40 11.57
C GLU A 145 -9.41 19.77 10.28
N ILE A 146 -10.68 19.35 10.28
CA ILE A 146 -11.31 18.57 9.20
C ILE A 146 -12.78 18.98 9.05
N ILE A 147 -13.25 19.08 7.81
CA ILE A 147 -14.66 19.25 7.47
C ILE A 147 -15.11 18.09 6.59
N VAL A 148 -16.25 17.49 6.94
CA VAL A 148 -16.83 16.38 6.17
C VAL A 148 -18.09 16.84 5.47
N LEU A 149 -18.07 16.72 4.14
CA LEU A 149 -19.17 17.05 3.26
C LEU A 149 -19.92 15.78 2.85
N GLN A 150 -21.25 15.79 2.94
CA GLN A 150 -22.10 14.67 2.52
C GLN A 150 -23.17 15.11 1.55
N GLU A 151 -23.30 14.40 0.43
CA GLU A 151 -24.40 14.65 -0.50
C GLU A 151 -25.71 14.03 0.03
N GLU A 152 -26.84 14.71 -0.20
CA GLU A 152 -28.13 14.32 0.38
C GLU A 152 -28.77 13.07 -0.23
N ASN A 153 -28.41 12.70 -1.46
CA ASN A 153 -29.08 11.69 -2.29
C ASN A 153 -28.22 10.45 -2.62
N ASP A 154 -26.91 10.49 -2.42
CA ASP A 154 -25.97 9.43 -2.76
C ASP A 154 -24.94 9.20 -1.63
N GLY A 155 -24.55 7.93 -1.45
CA GLY A 155 -23.64 7.51 -0.40
C GLY A 155 -22.34 8.31 -0.40
N LEU A 156 -21.96 8.82 0.78
CA LEU A 156 -20.78 9.66 1.05
C LEU A 156 -19.56 9.28 0.18
N ARG A 157 -19.12 10.19 -0.70
CA ARG A 157 -17.76 10.19 -1.23
C ARG A 157 -16.93 11.15 -0.38
N ILE A 158 -16.15 10.62 0.54
CA ILE A 158 -15.22 11.43 1.34
C ILE A 158 -14.14 11.97 0.38
N ALA A 159 -14.12 13.28 0.20
CA ALA A 159 -13.02 14.00 -0.43
C ALA A 159 -12.23 14.71 0.68
N TYR A 160 -10.91 14.57 0.63
CA TYR A 160 -9.95 15.22 1.53
C TYR A 160 -9.52 16.57 0.95
#